data_AF-A0AAP2YZI9-F1
#
_entry.id   AF-A0AAP2YZI9-F1
#
_cell.length_a   1.000
_cell.length_b   1.000
_cell.length_c   1.000
_cell.angle_alpha   90.00
_cell.angle_beta   90.00
_cell.angle_gamma   90.00
#
_symmetry.space_group_name_H-M   'P 1'
#
loop_
_entity.id
_entity.type
_entity.pdbx_description
1 polymer ?
#
loop_
_entity_poly.entity_id
_entity_poly.type
_entity_poly.pdbx_seq_one_letter_code
_entity_poly.pdbx_strand_id
1 'polypeptide(L)'
;MSNTIDVALMLLQLVALTIPPVVVLIQLLKQSENLEWEFRKLSFGLVFSSVALLIGGALAILLYFITSLALPTSVVGALVLVIAGLLPLVLFVGVLYHEHRQEYGP
;
A
#
# COMPACT_ATOMS: atom_id res chain seq x y z
N MET A 1 -5.43 -28.36 1.28
CA MET A 1 -4.66 -27.39 2.09
C MET A 1 -3.51 -26.74 1.31
N SER A 2 -2.72 -27.43 0.46
CA SER A 2 -1.63 -26.75 -0.29
C SER A 2 -2.13 -25.66 -1.23
N ASN A 3 -3.16 -25.94 -2.05
CA ASN A 3 -3.70 -24.98 -3.03
C ASN A 3 -4.05 -23.60 -2.44
N THR A 4 -4.59 -23.51 -1.23
CA THR A 4 -4.99 -22.22 -0.63
C THR A 4 -3.79 -21.40 -0.18
N ILE A 5 -2.73 -22.07 0.28
CA ILE A 5 -1.47 -21.43 0.68
C ILE A 5 -0.76 -20.93 -0.58
N ASP A 6 -0.72 -21.76 -1.63
CA ASP A 6 -0.11 -21.40 -2.92
C ASP A 6 -0.82 -20.17 -3.53
N VAL A 7 -2.15 -20.13 -3.51
CA VAL A 7 -2.94 -18.97 -3.95
C VAL A 7 -2.66 -17.74 -3.08
N ALA A 8 -2.59 -17.88 -1.75
CA ALA A 8 -2.31 -16.75 -0.86
C ALA A 8 -0.89 -16.18 -1.07
N LEU A 9 0.10 -17.04 -1.32
CA LEU A 9 1.46 -16.61 -1.68
C LEU A 9 1.52 -15.92 -3.04
N MET A 10 0.81 -16.44 -4.05
CA MET A 10 0.68 -15.79 -5.34
C MET A 10 0.03 -14.40 -5.22
N LEU A 11 -1.02 -14.27 -4.40
CA LEU A 11 -1.65 -12.97 -4.14
C LEU A 11 -0.70 -12.02 -3.43
N LEU A 12 0.09 -12.49 -2.46
CA LEU A 12 1.08 -11.65 -1.79
C LEU A 12 2.17 -11.15 -2.77
N GLN A 13 2.64 -12.02 -3.67
CA GLN A 13 3.58 -11.66 -4.74
C GLN A 13 2.95 -10.68 -5.73
N LEU A 14 1.68 -10.86 -6.09
CA LEU A 14 0.94 -9.94 -6.95
C LEU A 14 0.87 -8.55 -6.32
N VAL A 15 0.55 -8.46 -5.03
CA VAL A 15 0.57 -7.19 -4.29
C VAL A 15 1.98 -6.59 -4.26
N ALA A 16 3.02 -7.39 -4.01
CA ALA A 16 4.41 -6.90 -4.06
C ALA A 16 4.79 -6.32 -5.44
N LEU A 17 4.31 -6.93 -6.53
CA LEU A 17 4.55 -6.48 -7.90
C LEU A 17 3.92 -5.11 -8.20
N THR A 18 2.87 -4.73 -7.46
CA THR A 18 2.21 -3.42 -7.64
C THR A 18 2.93 -2.26 -6.95
N ILE A 19 3.90 -2.53 -6.06
CA ILE A 19 4.62 -1.48 -5.33
C ILE A 19 5.43 -0.57 -6.27
N PRO A 20 6.28 -1.08 -7.20
CA PRO A 20 7.05 -0.20 -8.08
C PRO A 20 6.18 0.71 -8.97
N PRO A 21 5.11 0.21 -9.64
CA PRO A 21 4.19 1.07 -10.38
C PRO A 21 3.56 2.19 -9.54
N VAL A 22 3.17 1.89 -8.30
CA VAL A 22 2.59 2.89 -7.38
C VAL A 22 3.62 3.98 -7.02
N VAL A 23 4.87 3.59 -6.74
CA VAL A 23 5.96 4.56 -6.48
C VAL A 23 6.20 5.46 -7.70
N VAL A 24 6.18 4.89 -8.91
CA VAL A 24 6.31 5.66 -10.15
C VAL A 24 5.12 6.62 -10.34
N LEU A 25 3.88 6.19 -10.07
CA LEU A 25 2.71 7.06 -10.13
C LEU A 25 2.81 8.24 -9.15
N ILE A 26 3.32 8.00 -7.93
CA ILE A 26 3.59 9.07 -6.95
C ILE A 26 4.64 10.04 -7.50
N GLN A 27 5.73 9.54 -8.11
CA GLN A 27 6.76 10.39 -8.70
C GLN A 27 6.23 11.23 -9.87
N LEU A 28 5.42 10.64 -10.75
CA LEU A 28 4.77 11.34 -11.87
C LEU A 28 3.79 12.42 -11.38
N LEU A 29 3.04 12.14 -10.31
CA LEU A 29 2.19 13.12 -9.64
C LEU A 29 2.99 14.33 -9.14
N LYS A 30 4.13 14.09 -8.48
CA LYS A 30 5.01 15.15 -7.97
C LYS A 30 5.60 16.03 -9.09
N GLN A 31 5.74 15.51 -10.30
CA GLN A 31 6.27 16.24 -11.46
C GLN A 31 5.19 16.92 -12.31
N SER A 32 3.90 16.77 -11.95
CA SER A 32 2.78 17.29 -12.74
C SER A 32 2.50 18.78 -12.47
N GLU A 33 3.51 19.63 -12.65
CA GLU A 33 3.42 21.07 -12.34
C GLU A 33 2.40 21.83 -13.21
N ASN A 34 2.00 21.29 -14.37
CA ASN A 34 1.09 21.93 -15.32
C ASN A 34 -0.40 21.53 -15.18
N LEU A 35 -0.78 20.68 -14.22
CA LEU A 35 -2.19 20.30 -14.03
C LEU A 35 -2.92 21.28 -13.12
N GLU A 36 -4.15 21.64 -13.52
CA GLU A 36 -5.09 22.36 -12.66
C GLU A 36 -5.38 21.57 -11.37
N TRP A 37 -5.63 22.28 -10.28
CA TRP A 37 -5.75 21.72 -8.93
C TRP A 37 -6.82 20.61 -8.81
N GLU A 38 -7.95 20.75 -9.53
CA GLU A 38 -9.02 19.74 -9.52
C GLU A 38 -8.56 18.38 -10.05
N PHE A 39 -7.82 18.37 -11.16
CA PHE A 39 -7.27 17.15 -11.75
C PHE A 39 -6.12 16.58 -10.89
N ARG A 40 -5.31 17.43 -10.25
CA ARG A 40 -4.30 16.95 -9.29
C ARG A 40 -4.93 16.28 -8.08
N LYS A 41 -6.00 16.86 -7.52
CA LYS A 41 -6.72 16.28 -6.37
C LYS A 41 -7.32 14.92 -6.70
N LEU A 42 -7.93 14.77 -7.88
CA LEU A 42 -8.44 13.49 -8.36
C LEU A 42 -7.31 12.47 -8.53
N SER A 43 -6.20 12.87 -9.14
CA SER A 43 -5.04 12.00 -9.37
C SER A 43 -4.41 11.53 -8.06
N PHE A 44 -4.27 12.42 -7.08
CA PHE A 44 -3.86 12.07 -5.72
C PHE A 44 -4.85 11.13 -5.04
N GLY A 45 -6.16 11.37 -5.21
CA GLY A 45 -7.20 10.48 -4.70
C GLY A 45 -7.14 9.07 -5.30
N LEU A 46 -6.86 8.96 -6.60
CA LEU A 46 -6.68 7.67 -7.29
C LEU A 46 -5.42 6.93 -6.83
N VAL A 47 -4.31 7.64 -6.63
CA VAL A 47 -3.08 7.04 -6.11
C VAL A 47 -3.25 6.63 -4.64
N PHE A 48 -3.88 7.48 -3.82
CA PHE A 48 -4.15 7.16 -2.42
C PHE A 48 -5.07 5.95 -2.27
N SER A 49 -6.17 5.90 -3.04
CA SER A 49 -7.07 4.76 -3.03
C SER A 49 -6.40 3.48 -3.52
N SER A 50 -5.55 3.57 -4.55
CA SER A 50 -4.75 2.43 -5.02
C SER A 50 -3.81 1.91 -3.93
N VAL A 51 -3.05 2.80 -3.28
CA VAL A 51 -2.18 2.45 -2.14
C VAL A 51 -3.00 1.80 -1.01
N ALA A 52 -4.12 2.42 -0.62
CA ALA A 52 -4.95 1.92 0.46
C ALA A 52 -5.54 0.54 0.16
N LEU A 53 -6.01 0.30 -1.06
CA LEU A 53 -6.53 -1.00 -1.49
C LEU A 53 -5.44 -2.07 -1.51
N LEU A 54 -4.23 -1.74 -1.97
CA LEU A 54 -3.10 -2.68 -1.99
C LEU A 54 -2.62 -3.03 -0.58
N ILE A 55 -2.49 -2.04 0.30
CA ILE A 55 -2.16 -2.26 1.70
C ILE A 55 -3.26 -3.07 2.39
N GLY A 56 -4.53 -2.76 2.14
CA GLY A 56 -5.67 -3.51 2.65
C GLY A 56 -5.65 -4.98 2.21
N GLY A 57 -5.37 -5.23 0.93
CA GLY A 57 -5.20 -6.58 0.39
C GLY A 57 -4.03 -7.33 1.04
N ALA A 58 -2.87 -6.69 1.18
CA ALA A 58 -1.72 -7.27 1.88
C ALA A 58 -2.07 -7.63 3.33
N LEU A 59 -2.69 -6.70 4.07
CA LEU A 59 -3.10 -6.92 5.46
C LEU A 59 -4.08 -8.08 5.59
N ALA A 60 -5.07 -8.17 4.72
CA ALA A 60 -6.04 -9.26 4.72
C ALA A 60 -5.36 -10.64 4.54
N ILE A 61 -4.41 -10.74 3.61
CA ILE A 61 -3.65 -11.97 3.36
C ILE A 61 -2.74 -12.31 4.54
N LEU A 62 -2.02 -11.33 5.08
CA LEU A 62 -1.14 -11.53 6.24
C LEU A 62 -1.94 -11.96 7.47
N LEU A 63 -3.11 -11.37 7.70
CA LEU A 63 -4.00 -11.73 8.80
C LEU A 63 -4.54 -13.16 8.62
N TYR A 64 -4.94 -13.53 7.39
CA TYR A 64 -5.34 -14.90 7.06
C TYR A 64 -4.23 -15.91 7.39
N PHE A 65 -2.97 -15.58 7.12
CA PHE A 65 -1.84 -16.44 7.49
C PHE A 65 -1.71 -16.61 9.00
N ILE A 66 -1.89 -15.53 9.78
CA ILE A 66 -1.80 -15.57 11.24
C ILE A 66 -2.94 -16.40 11.85
N THR A 67 -4.17 -16.26 11.36
CA THR A 67 -5.34 -16.90 11.98
C THR A 67 -5.57 -18.33 11.50
N SER A 68 -5.20 -18.64 10.25
CA SER A 68 -5.63 -19.88 9.59
C SER A 68 -4.53 -20.91 9.44
N LEU A 69 -3.26 -20.51 9.56
CA LEU A 69 -2.13 -21.43 9.57
C LEU A 69 -1.57 -21.50 10.99
N ALA A 70 -1.36 -22.72 11.49
CA ALA A 70 -0.66 -22.99 12.74
C ALA A 70 0.85 -22.71 12.58
N LEU A 71 1.20 -21.45 12.36
CA LEU A 71 2.56 -21.01 12.09
C LEU A 71 3.41 -21.04 13.37
N PRO A 72 4.73 -21.31 13.25
CA PRO A 72 5.66 -21.11 14.35
C PRO A 72 5.61 -19.68 14.87
N THR A 73 5.81 -19.48 16.17
CA THR A 73 5.73 -18.17 16.83
C THR A 73 6.72 -17.14 16.25
N SER A 74 7.89 -17.60 15.78
CA SER A 74 8.87 -16.76 15.08
C SER A 74 8.33 -16.18 13.77
N VAL A 75 7.58 -16.97 13.00
CA VAL A 75 6.97 -16.55 11.74
C VAL A 75 5.82 -15.58 12.01
N VAL A 76 5.01 -15.82 13.04
CA VAL A 76 3.97 -14.88 13.47
C VAL A 76 4.59 -13.54 13.88
N GLY A 77 5.68 -13.57 14.64
CA GLY A 77 6.43 -12.36 15.00
C GLY A 77 6.92 -11.57 13.78
N ALA A 78 7.46 -12.27 12.77
CA ALA A 78 7.87 -11.65 11.51
C ALA A 78 6.68 -11.02 10.75
N LEU A 79 5.53 -11.71 10.69
CA LEU A 79 4.32 -11.18 10.05
C LEU A 79 3.79 -9.94 10.77
N VAL A 80 3.79 -9.93 12.10
CA VAL A 80 3.40 -8.76 12.90
C VAL A 80 4.35 -7.58 12.65
N LEU A 81 5.66 -7.81 12.56
CA LEU A 81 6.63 -6.76 12.21
C LEU A 81 6.40 -6.21 10.79
N VAL A 82 6.05 -7.07 9.82
CA VAL A 82 5.70 -6.63 8.47
C VAL A 82 4.43 -5.77 8.47
N ILE A 83 3.39 -6.19 9.18
CA ILE A 83 2.15 -5.41 9.37
C ILE A 83 2.47 -4.05 10.02
N ALA A 84 3.30 -4.04 11.08
CA ALA A 84 3.73 -2.81 11.73
C ALA A 84 4.56 -1.91 10.80
N GLY A 85 5.33 -2.48 9.86
CA GLY A 85 6.07 -1.74 8.84
C GLY A 85 5.20 -1.06 7.78
N LEU A 86 3.96 -1.50 7.59
CA LEU A 86 3.00 -0.84 6.70
C LEU A 86 2.46 0.48 7.28
N LEU A 87 2.44 0.62 8.60
CA LEU A 87 1.99 1.84 9.30
C LEU A 87 2.81 3.08 8.90
N PRO A 88 4.16 3.07 8.96
CA PRO A 88 4.99 4.15 8.46
C PRO A 88 4.70 4.54 7.01
N LEU A 89 4.41 3.57 6.15
CA LEU A 89 4.10 3.82 4.74
C LEU A 89 2.78 4.60 4.58
N VAL A 90 1.73 4.17 5.30
CA VAL A 90 0.44 4.89 5.32
C VAL A 90 0.62 6.32 5.84
N LEU A 91 1.38 6.48 6.93
CA LEU A 91 1.69 7.79 7.49
C LEU A 91 2.45 8.68 6.50
N PHE A 92 3.46 8.14 5.82
CA PHE A 92 4.25 8.87 4.83
C PHE A 92 3.39 9.36 3.66
N VAL A 93 2.48 8.52 3.16
CA VAL A 93 1.54 8.92 2.11
C VAL A 93 0.59 10.02 2.59
N GLY A 94 0.16 9.96 3.86
CA GLY A 94 -0.62 11.04 4.49
C GLY A 94 0.14 12.36 4.59
N VAL A 95 1.43 12.32 4.96
CA VAL A 95 2.30 13.51 4.99
C VAL A 95 2.47 14.09 3.58
N LEU A 96 2.73 13.25 2.58
CA LEU A 96 2.83 13.71 1.19
C LEU A 96 1.55 14.43 0.71
N TYR A 97 0.38 13.91 1.07
CA TYR A 97 -0.88 14.57 0.75
C TYR A 97 -1.01 15.94 1.44
N HIS A 98 -0.59 16.02 2.71
CA HIS A 98 -0.62 17.26 3.48
C HIS A 98 0.28 18.35 2.88
N GLU A 99 1.55 18.02 2.63
CA GLU A 99 2.52 18.92 1.99
C GLU A 99 2.02 19.40 0.62
N HIS A 100 1.55 18.47 -0.21
CA HIS A 100 1.08 18.80 -1.56
C HIS A 100 -0.18 19.68 -1.56
N ARG A 101 -1.01 19.59 -0.51
CA ARG A 101 -2.14 20.51 -0.32
C ARG A 101 -1.69 21.91 0.08
N GLN A 102 -0.64 22.04 0.89
CA GLN A 102 -0.13 23.35 1.28
C GLN A 102 0.55 24.06 0.11
N GLU A 103 1.24 23.32 -0.76
CA GLU A 103 2.05 23.90 -1.84
C GLU A 103 1.23 24.29 -3.08
N TYR A 104 0.13 23.57 -3.37
CA TYR A 104 -0.66 23.76 -4.60
C TYR A 104 -2.17 23.92 -4.39
N GLY A 105 -2.65 23.81 -3.14
CA GLY A 105 -4.06 24.01 -2.81
C GLY A 105 -4.42 25.50 -2.63
N PRO A 106 -5.72 25.85 -2.73
CA PRO A 106 -6.22 27.18 -2.41
C PRO A 106 -6.11 27.51 -0.91
#